data_AF-A0A3D3QM38-F1
#
_entry.id   AF-A0A3D3QM38-F1
#
_cell.length_a   1.000
_cell.length_b   1.000
_cell.length_c   1.000
_cell.angle_alpha   90.00
_cell.angle_beta   90.00
_cell.angle_gamma   90.00
#
_symmetry.space_group_name_H-M   'P 1'
#
loop_
_entity.id
_entity.type
_entity.pdbx_description
1 polymer ?
#
loop_
_entity_poly.entity_id
_entity_poly.type
_entity_poly.pdbx_seq_one_letter_code
_entity_poly.pdbx_strand_id
1 'polypeptide(L)'
;MRSSSIRARQNVQDDTLFDSQNAAYAQAIFEQYARNPDAVPKEWRQLFERDGDVAIPTGLLAPEQLTNSNAHTEVAKGLEAEPASAPSKAQSTPSASATPSGPAAESLDENARALVGLLPAVSRATALVQAFRDHGHRLAIIDPLGSEPPGHPQLSPAFFGTSAEELGKLPASLILPDENGDRSVADALNDLGDIYAGSIGYEFEHLDDHVKVDWLWRQVEAGNHLPKQSAA
;
A
#
# COMPACT_ATOMS: atom_id res chain seq x y z
N MET A 1 47.96 14.46 4.69
CA MET A 1 46.74 15.22 4.33
C MET A 1 45.82 14.28 3.56
N ARG A 2 44.81 13.74 4.28
CA ARG A 2 43.35 13.91 4.07
C ARG A 2 42.80 12.89 3.05
N SER A 3 42.18 11.80 3.50
CA SER A 3 40.71 11.64 3.69
C SER A 3 39.96 11.92 2.38
N SER A 4 39.16 11.00 1.83
CA SER A 4 38.08 10.31 2.52
C SER A 4 37.71 8.98 1.87
N SER A 5 37.57 7.96 2.71
CA SER A 5 36.93 6.67 2.43
C SER A 5 35.42 6.89 2.25
N ILE A 6 34.87 6.42 1.12
CA ILE A 6 33.44 6.40 0.85
C ILE A 6 32.85 5.29 1.73
N ARG A 7 32.19 5.69 2.82
CA ARG A 7 31.41 4.81 3.68
C ARG A 7 30.15 4.43 2.93
N ALA A 8 30.14 3.23 2.32
CA ALA A 8 28.91 2.59 1.87
C ALA A 8 27.94 2.53 3.06
N ARG A 9 26.77 3.15 2.90
CA ARG A 9 25.64 2.95 3.81
C ARG A 9 25.20 1.50 3.62
N GLN A 10 25.65 0.61 4.49
CA GLN A 10 25.04 -0.72 4.61
C GLN A 10 23.60 -0.52 5.07
N ASN A 11 22.66 -0.93 4.23
CA ASN A 11 21.25 -1.03 4.55
C ASN A 11 21.11 -2.18 5.55
N VAL A 12 20.80 -1.89 6.81
CA VAL A 12 20.66 -2.88 7.90
C VAL A 12 19.22 -3.39 7.98
N GLN A 13 18.58 -3.60 6.85
CA GLN A 13 17.25 -4.21 6.79
C GLN A 13 17.30 -5.36 5.79
N ASP A 14 16.78 -6.50 6.23
CA ASP A 14 16.55 -7.75 5.47
C ASP A 14 17.66 -8.81 5.53
N ASP A 15 18.15 -9.12 6.73
CA ASP A 15 18.85 -10.40 7.01
C ASP A 15 17.93 -11.37 7.78
N THR A 16 16.61 -11.26 7.58
CA THR A 16 15.64 -12.21 8.13
C THR A 16 15.33 -13.28 7.09
N LEU A 17 15.64 -14.55 7.41
CA LEU A 17 15.39 -15.73 6.58
C LEU A 17 13.93 -15.85 6.10
N PHE A 18 12.99 -15.23 6.83
CA PHE A 18 11.57 -15.14 6.47
C PHE A 18 11.10 -13.69 6.52
N ASP A 19 10.38 -13.25 5.49
CA ASP A 19 9.67 -11.96 5.49
C ASP A 19 8.54 -11.98 6.54
N SER A 20 8.29 -10.80 7.14
CA SER A 20 7.25 -10.50 8.11
C SER A 20 5.86 -11.07 7.76
N GLN A 21 5.48 -11.11 6.47
CA GLN A 21 4.19 -11.65 6.04
C GLN A 21 4.09 -13.18 6.18
N ASN A 22 5.22 -13.89 6.03
CA ASN A 22 5.26 -15.36 6.05
C ASN A 22 5.78 -15.94 7.37
N ALA A 23 6.17 -15.09 8.31
CA ALA A 23 6.75 -15.48 9.59
C ALA A 23 5.85 -16.42 10.41
N ALA A 24 4.52 -16.17 10.44
CA ALA A 24 3.58 -17.01 11.19
C ALA A 24 3.47 -18.44 10.62
N TYR A 25 3.54 -18.59 9.30
CA TYR A 25 3.54 -19.89 8.65
C TYR A 25 4.86 -20.64 8.89
N ALA A 26 5.99 -19.94 8.74
CA ALA A 26 7.31 -20.51 9.05
C ALA A 26 7.41 -20.98 10.51
N GLN A 27 6.87 -20.20 11.45
CA GLN A 27 6.78 -20.56 12.86
C GLN A 27 5.98 -21.86 13.08
N ALA A 28 4.80 -22.00 12.45
CA ALA A 28 3.99 -23.20 12.59
C ALA A 28 4.68 -24.46 12.06
N ILE A 29 5.39 -24.35 10.92
CA ILE A 29 6.15 -25.46 10.34
C ILE A 29 7.35 -25.84 11.22
N PHE A 30 8.01 -24.85 11.83
CA PHE A 30 9.11 -25.09 12.76
C PHE A 30 8.64 -25.76 14.06
N GLU A 31 7.50 -25.36 14.62
CA GLU A 31 6.90 -26.03 15.79
C GLU A 31 6.50 -27.47 15.51
N GLN A 32 6.09 -27.76 14.28
CA GLN A 32 5.82 -29.12 13.84
C GLN A 32 7.11 -29.93 13.72
N TYR A 33 8.16 -29.35 13.13
CA TYR A 33 9.49 -29.95 13.03
C TYR A 33 10.07 -30.29 14.40
N ALA A 34 9.99 -29.36 15.36
CA ALA A 34 10.47 -29.55 16.73
C ALA A 34 9.74 -30.67 17.48
N ARG A 35 8.47 -30.94 17.14
CA ARG A 35 7.69 -32.05 17.72
C ARG A 35 7.98 -33.39 17.04
N ASN A 36 8.06 -33.38 15.72
CA ASN A 36 8.35 -34.57 14.92
C ASN A 36 8.95 -34.16 13.57
N PRO A 37 10.25 -34.39 13.34
CA PRO A 37 10.91 -34.05 12.08
C PRO A 37 10.25 -34.69 10.86
N ASP A 38 9.75 -35.92 10.97
CA ASP A 38 9.14 -36.65 9.84
C ASP A 38 7.73 -36.15 9.48
N ALA A 39 7.13 -35.29 10.31
CA ALA A 39 5.84 -34.66 10.03
C ALA A 39 5.96 -33.45 9.07
N VAL A 40 7.19 -33.06 8.74
CA VAL A 40 7.49 -31.89 7.91
C VAL A 40 8.12 -32.34 6.57
N PRO A 41 7.79 -31.68 5.44
CA PRO A 41 8.39 -32.02 4.15
C PRO A 41 9.92 -32.00 4.17
N LYS A 42 10.53 -32.80 3.30
CA LYS A 42 11.99 -33.02 3.29
C LYS A 42 12.77 -31.72 3.09
N GLU A 43 12.23 -30.81 2.28
CA GLU A 43 12.82 -29.51 1.96
C GLU A 43 12.90 -28.61 3.20
N TRP A 44 11.84 -28.61 4.02
CA TRP A 44 11.77 -27.85 5.26
C TRP A 44 12.65 -28.44 6.36
N ARG A 45 12.76 -29.78 6.44
CA ARG A 45 13.74 -30.43 7.30
C ARG A 45 15.17 -30.02 6.96
N GLN A 46 15.54 -30.09 5.68
CA GLN A 46 16.87 -29.69 5.24
C GLN A 46 17.18 -28.22 5.55
N LEU A 47 16.18 -27.35 5.44
CA LEU A 47 16.31 -25.94 5.83
C LEU A 47 16.60 -25.80 7.32
N PHE A 48 15.85 -26.48 8.19
CA PHE A 48 16.04 -26.39 9.64
C PHE A 48 17.28 -27.14 10.15
N GLU A 49 17.71 -28.21 9.48
CA GLU A 49 18.97 -28.90 9.76
C GLU A 49 20.19 -28.05 9.39
N ARG A 50 20.09 -27.28 8.29
CA ARG A 50 21.18 -26.43 7.80
C ARG A 50 21.27 -25.10 8.55
N ASP A 51 20.12 -24.47 8.79
CA ASP A 51 20.01 -23.08 9.24
C ASP A 51 19.34 -22.96 10.64
N GLY A 52 19.19 -24.08 11.38
CA GLY A 52 18.52 -24.13 12.69
C GLY A 52 19.14 -23.25 13.78
N ASP A 53 20.47 -23.06 13.75
CA ASP A 53 21.17 -22.14 14.65
C ASP A 53 20.94 -20.65 14.30
N VAL A 54 20.39 -20.37 13.11
CA VAL A 54 20.08 -19.02 12.60
C VAL A 54 18.57 -18.70 12.71
N ALA A 55 17.72 -19.71 12.95
CA ALA A 55 16.28 -19.52 13.11
C ALA A 55 15.91 -18.79 14.42
N ILE A 56 16.63 -19.07 15.51
CA ILE A 56 16.38 -18.49 16.85
C ILE A 56 16.68 -16.98 16.91
N PRO A 57 17.80 -16.48 16.35
CA PRO A 57 18.08 -15.04 16.31
C PRO A 57 17.17 -14.26 15.35
N THR A 58 16.47 -14.94 14.44
CA THR A 58 15.67 -14.35 13.36
C THR A 58 14.18 -14.18 13.70
N GLY A 59 13.79 -14.52 14.94
CA GLY A 59 12.43 -14.28 15.44
C GLY A 59 11.50 -15.49 15.41
N LEU A 60 12.00 -16.70 15.11
CA LEU A 60 11.25 -17.91 15.42
C LEU A 60 11.36 -18.25 16.91
N LEU A 61 10.22 -18.46 17.55
CA LEU A 61 10.15 -18.90 18.94
C LEU A 61 10.45 -20.39 18.99
N ALA A 62 11.58 -20.78 19.57
CA ALA A 62 11.82 -22.19 19.86
C ALA A 62 11.02 -22.65 21.06
N PRO A 63 10.43 -23.86 20.99
CA PRO A 63 9.89 -24.51 22.17
C PRO A 63 11.01 -24.81 23.18
N GLU A 64 10.73 -24.55 24.46
CA GLU A 64 11.61 -24.67 25.64
C GLU A 64 12.36 -26.01 25.76
N GLN A 65 11.89 -27.04 25.04
CA GLN A 65 12.49 -28.38 24.98
C GLN A 65 13.83 -28.42 24.23
N LEU A 66 14.10 -27.43 23.35
CA LEU A 66 15.37 -27.32 22.62
C LEU A 66 16.40 -26.42 23.33
N THR A 67 15.98 -25.60 24.29
CA THR A 67 16.90 -24.73 25.06
C THR A 67 17.53 -25.43 26.26
N ASN A 68 16.98 -26.57 26.68
CA ASN A 68 17.32 -27.24 27.94
C ASN A 68 18.12 -28.53 27.75
N SER A 69 19.07 -28.55 26.81
CA SER A 69 20.16 -29.53 26.79
C SER A 69 21.49 -28.82 26.99
N ASN A 70 21.71 -28.29 28.19
CA ASN A 70 22.99 -28.32 28.92
C ASN A 70 22.87 -27.58 30.27
N ALA A 71 23.42 -28.21 31.31
CA ALA A 71 23.61 -27.75 32.69
C ALA A 71 22.46 -27.98 33.70
N HIS A 72 22.44 -29.19 34.26
CA HIS A 72 22.09 -29.40 35.67
C HIS A 72 23.26 -28.96 36.58
N THR A 73 22.91 -28.56 37.82
CA THR A 73 23.75 -28.28 39.02
C THR A 73 24.21 -26.81 39.07
N GLU A 74 23.82 -25.96 40.02
CA GLU A 74 23.95 -26.09 41.49
C GLU A 74 23.07 -25.08 42.24
N VAL A 75 22.80 -25.37 43.51
CA VAL A 75 21.83 -24.77 44.44
C VAL A 75 22.48 -23.70 45.34
N ALA A 76 21.89 -22.50 45.49
CA ALA A 76 21.86 -21.66 46.72
C ALA A 76 21.22 -20.28 46.39
N LYS A 77 20.09 -19.81 46.96
CA LYS A 77 19.69 -19.47 48.35
C LYS A 77 19.85 -17.97 48.69
N GLY A 78 18.70 -17.31 48.93
CA GLY A 78 18.50 -16.07 49.71
C GLY A 78 18.32 -14.79 48.88
N LEU A 79 17.56 -13.75 49.28
CA LEU A 79 16.62 -13.48 50.36
C LEU A 79 16.04 -12.05 50.09
N GLU A 80 14.74 -11.82 50.36
CA GLU A 80 14.06 -10.52 50.69
C GLU A 80 14.05 -9.35 49.66
N ALA A 81 12.90 -8.87 49.17
CA ALA A 81 11.84 -8.02 49.76
C ALA A 81 12.16 -6.48 49.84
N GLU A 82 11.35 -5.70 49.09
CA GLU A 82 11.01 -4.24 49.05
C GLU A 82 11.16 -3.40 50.34
N PRO A 83 10.89 -2.05 50.37
CA PRO A 83 11.00 -0.93 49.42
C PRO A 83 11.64 0.34 50.08
N ALA A 84 11.68 1.50 49.40
CA ALA A 84 11.28 2.84 49.92
C ALA A 84 12.08 4.07 49.40
N SER A 85 11.28 5.10 49.07
CA SER A 85 11.49 6.54 49.32
C SER A 85 12.32 7.41 48.34
N ALA A 86 11.58 8.33 47.72
CA ALA A 86 12.02 9.61 47.17
C ALA A 86 12.54 10.57 48.27
N PRO A 87 13.16 11.71 47.92
CA PRO A 87 12.33 12.92 47.76
C PRO A 87 12.73 13.88 46.63
N SER A 88 11.70 14.65 46.26
CA SER A 88 11.63 15.78 45.34
C SER A 88 12.54 16.96 45.71
N LYS A 89 13.06 17.66 44.69
CA LYS A 89 13.20 19.12 44.74
C LYS A 89 12.83 19.75 43.39
N ALA A 90 11.85 20.62 43.48
CA ALA A 90 11.25 21.42 42.41
C ALA A 90 12.23 22.38 41.74
N GLN A 91 12.08 22.55 40.43
CA GLN A 91 12.20 23.85 39.78
C GLN A 91 11.09 23.99 38.74
N SER A 92 10.15 24.88 39.05
CA SER A 92 9.15 25.39 38.15
C SER A 92 9.78 26.40 37.19
N THR A 93 9.51 26.26 35.90
CA THR A 93 9.21 27.40 35.04
C THR A 93 8.07 27.00 34.10
N PRO A 94 6.97 27.78 34.05
CA PRO A 94 5.95 27.61 33.03
C PRO A 94 6.46 28.30 31.75
N SER A 95 7.00 27.53 30.82
CA SER A 95 7.18 28.04 29.46
C SER A 95 5.85 27.92 28.75
N ALA A 96 5.05 28.98 28.86
CA ALA A 96 3.92 29.21 27.99
C ALA A 96 4.41 29.17 26.54
N SER A 97 4.12 28.07 25.84
CA SER A 97 4.16 28.05 24.39
C SER A 97 3.10 29.02 23.92
N ALA A 98 3.54 30.20 23.50
CA ALA A 98 2.72 31.14 22.77
C ALA A 98 2.22 30.44 21.50
N THR A 99 0.93 30.07 21.51
CA THR A 99 0.18 29.80 20.29
C THR A 99 0.29 31.05 19.41
N PRO A 100 0.70 30.95 18.14
CA PRO A 100 0.49 32.03 17.20
C PRO A 100 -1.01 32.10 16.88
N SER A 101 -1.81 32.66 17.80
CA SER A 101 -3.20 33.04 17.52
C SER A 101 -3.18 34.28 16.63
N GLY A 102 -3.03 34.03 15.33
CA GLY A 102 -3.26 34.99 14.27
C GLY A 102 -4.16 34.39 13.19
N PRO A 103 -4.73 35.21 12.29
CA PRO A 103 -5.65 34.76 11.24
C PRO A 103 -5.08 33.69 10.30
N ALA A 104 -3.74 33.55 10.25
CA ALA A 104 -3.06 32.52 9.48
C ALA A 104 -3.11 31.11 10.12
N ALA A 105 -3.24 31.00 11.44
CA ALA A 105 -3.38 29.70 12.10
C ALA A 105 -4.81 29.13 11.93
N GLU A 106 -5.82 30.02 11.96
CA GLU A 106 -7.21 29.65 11.74
C GLU A 106 -7.47 29.22 10.29
N SER A 107 -6.86 29.89 9.30
CA SER A 107 -6.99 29.51 7.88
C SER A 107 -6.30 28.20 7.53
N LEU A 108 -5.21 27.82 8.22
CA LEU A 108 -4.56 26.51 8.06
C LEU A 108 -5.47 25.38 8.53
N ASP A 109 -6.12 25.54 9.69
CA ASP A 109 -7.08 24.57 10.22
C ASP A 109 -8.35 24.47 9.35
N GLU A 110 -8.82 25.59 8.79
CA GLU A 110 -9.94 25.61 7.85
C GLU A 110 -9.61 24.88 6.54
N ASN A 111 -8.44 25.16 5.96
CA ASN A 111 -7.96 24.47 4.76
C ASN A 111 -7.75 22.97 5.00
N ALA A 112 -7.23 22.58 6.17
CA ALA A 112 -7.08 21.17 6.54
C ALA A 112 -8.43 20.46 6.64
N ARG A 113 -9.44 21.09 7.27
CA ARG A 113 -10.80 20.56 7.31
C ARG A 113 -11.43 20.47 5.93
N ALA A 114 -11.24 21.48 5.09
CA ALA A 114 -11.72 21.48 3.71
C ALA A 114 -11.10 20.33 2.91
N LEU A 115 -9.79 20.11 3.02
CA LEU A 115 -9.09 19.01 2.35
C LEU A 115 -9.61 17.63 2.81
N VAL A 116 -9.78 17.43 4.12
CA VAL A 116 -10.37 16.20 4.66
C VAL A 116 -11.78 15.98 4.14
N GLY A 117 -12.57 17.05 3.97
CA GLY A 117 -13.90 16.99 3.38
C GLY A 117 -13.93 16.57 1.91
N LEU A 118 -12.84 16.79 1.16
CA LEU A 118 -12.72 16.39 -0.26
C LEU A 118 -12.32 14.92 -0.44
N LEU A 119 -11.68 14.30 0.55
CA LEU A 119 -11.18 12.92 0.45
C LEU A 119 -12.24 11.90 -0.01
N PRO A 120 -13.49 11.91 0.50
CA PRO A 120 -14.51 10.99 0.02
C PRO A 120 -14.81 11.18 -1.47
N ALA A 121 -14.94 12.42 -1.94
CA ALA A 121 -15.25 12.71 -3.33
C ALA A 121 -14.08 12.29 -4.26
N VAL A 122 -12.84 12.57 -3.85
CA VAL A 122 -11.63 12.11 -4.56
C VAL A 122 -11.59 10.58 -4.61
N SER A 123 -11.85 9.88 -3.50
CA SER A 123 -11.82 8.41 -3.46
C SER A 123 -12.85 7.77 -4.40
N ARG A 124 -14.08 8.31 -4.44
CA ARG A 124 -15.14 7.84 -5.34
C ARG A 124 -14.78 8.09 -6.81
N ALA A 125 -14.19 9.25 -7.07
CA ALA A 125 -13.74 9.61 -8.40
C ALA A 125 -12.57 8.72 -8.88
N THR A 126 -11.58 8.44 -8.02
CA THR A 126 -10.52 7.47 -8.31
C THR A 126 -11.10 6.07 -8.57
N ALA A 127 -12.07 5.63 -7.77
CA ALA A 127 -12.74 4.35 -7.97
C ALA A 127 -13.49 4.29 -9.31
N LEU A 128 -14.09 5.40 -9.74
CA LEU A 128 -14.77 5.48 -11.03
C LEU A 128 -13.77 5.46 -12.20
N VAL A 129 -12.62 6.13 -12.08
CA VAL A 129 -11.52 6.02 -13.06
C VAL A 129 -11.06 4.56 -13.21
N GLN A 130 -10.84 3.86 -12.09
CA GLN A 130 -10.49 2.43 -12.13
C GLN A 130 -11.60 1.59 -12.75
N ALA A 131 -12.87 1.86 -12.43
CA ALA A 131 -13.99 1.15 -13.04
C ALA A 131 -14.03 1.29 -14.57
N PHE A 132 -13.65 2.45 -15.14
CA PHE A 132 -13.52 2.61 -16.59
C PHE A 132 -12.40 1.74 -17.18
N ARG A 133 -11.27 1.62 -16.49
CA ARG A 133 -10.15 0.75 -16.90
C ARG A 133 -10.52 -0.73 -16.83
N ASP A 134 -11.18 -1.15 -15.74
CA ASP A 134 -11.61 -2.52 -15.50
C ASP A 134 -12.76 -2.97 -16.42
N HIS A 135 -13.72 -2.08 -16.67
CA HIS A 135 -15.03 -2.47 -17.21
C HIS A 135 -15.47 -1.66 -18.42
N GLY A 136 -14.71 -0.66 -18.88
CA GLY A 136 -15.10 0.19 -20.00
C GLY A 136 -15.36 -0.58 -21.29
N HIS A 137 -14.68 -1.71 -21.51
CA HIS A 137 -14.94 -2.62 -22.62
C HIS A 137 -16.39 -3.12 -22.69
N ARG A 138 -17.13 -3.12 -21.58
CA ARG A 138 -18.56 -3.51 -21.52
C ARG A 138 -19.51 -2.44 -22.06
N LEU A 139 -19.02 -1.21 -22.24
CA LEU A 139 -19.70 -0.12 -22.94
C LEU A 139 -19.18 0.10 -24.37
N ALA A 140 -18.14 -0.61 -24.79
CA ALA A 140 -17.57 -0.44 -26.12
C ALA A 140 -18.54 -0.86 -27.24
N ILE A 141 -18.63 -0.02 -28.28
CA ILE A 141 -19.47 -0.23 -29.47
C ILE A 141 -18.70 -1.07 -30.48
N ILE A 142 -18.56 -2.37 -30.16
CA ILE A 142 -17.82 -3.34 -30.98
C ILE A 142 -18.70 -4.08 -31.99
N ASP A 143 -20.02 -4.04 -31.84
CA ASP A 143 -20.95 -4.70 -32.75
C ASP A 143 -21.28 -3.81 -33.95
N PRO A 144 -20.84 -4.15 -35.18
CA PRO A 144 -21.15 -3.37 -36.37
C PRO A 144 -22.63 -3.41 -36.76
N LEU A 145 -23.42 -4.34 -36.20
CA LEU A 145 -24.87 -4.41 -36.43
C LEU A 145 -25.66 -3.50 -35.50
N GLY A 146 -25.01 -2.86 -34.52
CA GLY A 146 -25.60 -1.85 -33.65
C GLY A 146 -26.34 -2.41 -32.44
N SER A 147 -26.00 -3.60 -31.94
CA SER A 147 -26.49 -4.04 -30.63
C SER A 147 -26.00 -3.10 -29.54
N GLU A 148 -26.88 -2.80 -28.59
CA GLU A 148 -26.52 -1.99 -27.43
C GLU A 148 -25.51 -2.77 -26.55
N PRO A 149 -24.41 -2.12 -26.10
CA PRO A 149 -23.49 -2.74 -25.17
C PRO A 149 -24.19 -3.15 -23.87
N PRO A 150 -23.80 -4.27 -23.24
CA PRO A 150 -24.44 -4.76 -22.01
C PRO A 150 -24.26 -3.80 -20.82
N GLY A 151 -23.22 -2.95 -20.85
CA GLY A 151 -22.88 -2.01 -19.80
C GLY A 151 -22.37 -2.66 -18.51
N HIS A 152 -22.11 -1.80 -17.52
CA HIS A 152 -21.69 -2.22 -16.19
C HIS A 152 -22.16 -1.23 -15.11
N PRO A 153 -22.69 -1.68 -13.97
CA PRO A 153 -23.19 -0.78 -12.92
C PRO A 153 -22.10 0.13 -12.35
N GLN A 154 -20.85 -0.34 -12.26
CA GLN A 154 -19.73 0.46 -11.74
C GLN A 154 -19.28 1.58 -12.67
N LEU A 155 -19.76 1.63 -13.92
CA LEU A 155 -19.49 2.75 -14.83
C LEU A 155 -20.44 3.93 -14.60
N SER A 156 -21.35 3.82 -13.62
CA SER A 156 -22.23 4.91 -13.20
C SER A 156 -21.70 5.61 -11.95
N PRO A 157 -21.61 6.96 -11.92
CA PRO A 157 -21.25 7.72 -10.72
C PRO A 157 -22.17 7.41 -9.51
N ALA A 158 -23.45 7.13 -9.79
CA ALA A 158 -24.43 6.83 -8.76
C ALA A 158 -24.09 5.55 -7.97
N PHE A 159 -23.40 4.58 -8.60
CA PHE A 159 -22.94 3.35 -7.92
C PHE A 159 -22.04 3.65 -6.72
N PHE A 160 -21.20 4.68 -6.84
CA PHE A 160 -20.28 5.10 -5.78
C PHE A 160 -20.88 6.17 -4.85
N GLY A 161 -22.16 6.52 -5.02
CA GLY A 161 -22.82 7.56 -4.25
C GLY A 161 -22.28 8.97 -4.54
N THR A 162 -21.90 9.23 -5.78
CA THR A 162 -21.50 10.56 -6.27
C THR A 162 -22.32 10.96 -7.49
N SER A 163 -22.20 12.21 -7.94
CA SER A 163 -22.86 12.73 -9.14
C SER A 163 -21.87 13.43 -10.07
N ALA A 164 -22.22 13.55 -11.36
CA ALA A 164 -21.41 14.31 -12.31
C ALA A 164 -21.21 15.77 -11.88
N GLU A 165 -22.20 16.38 -11.22
CA GLU A 165 -22.10 17.74 -10.68
C GLU A 165 -21.10 17.86 -9.51
N GLU A 166 -21.01 16.85 -8.65
CA GLU A 166 -20.04 16.81 -7.56
C GLU A 166 -18.62 16.62 -8.11
N LEU A 167 -18.48 15.72 -9.09
CA LEU A 167 -17.21 15.46 -9.78
C LEU A 167 -16.74 16.67 -10.60
N GLY A 168 -17.66 17.43 -11.19
CA GLY A 168 -17.34 18.65 -11.95
C GLY A 168 -16.72 19.78 -11.10
N LYS A 169 -16.81 19.71 -9.77
CA LYS A 169 -16.19 20.68 -8.85
C LYS A 169 -14.75 20.32 -8.51
N LEU A 170 -14.32 19.10 -8.79
CA LEU A 170 -12.97 18.62 -8.48
C LEU A 170 -12.06 18.82 -9.70
N PRO A 171 -10.86 19.38 -9.53
CA PRO A 171 -9.88 19.41 -10.60
C PRO A 171 -9.35 18.00 -10.89
N ALA A 172 -9.21 17.66 -12.18
CA ALA A 172 -8.75 16.35 -12.64
C ALA A 172 -7.35 15.99 -12.12
N SER A 173 -6.49 17.00 -11.92
CA SER A 173 -5.13 16.86 -11.41
C SER A 173 -5.03 16.22 -10.01
N LEU A 174 -6.13 16.14 -9.25
CA LEU A 174 -6.16 15.40 -7.98
C LEU A 174 -6.12 13.88 -8.15
N ILE A 175 -6.46 13.39 -9.34
CA ILE A 175 -6.67 11.95 -9.61
C ILE A 175 -5.81 11.48 -10.77
N LEU A 176 -5.60 12.35 -11.76
CA LEU A 176 -4.81 12.08 -12.95
C LEU A 176 -3.64 13.05 -12.97
N PRO A 177 -2.44 12.64 -12.52
CA PRO A 177 -1.32 13.54 -12.30
C PRO A 177 -0.74 14.14 -13.60
N ASP A 178 -0.97 13.48 -14.74
CA ASP A 178 -0.51 13.94 -16.06
C ASP A 178 -1.46 14.98 -16.70
N GLU A 179 -2.66 15.19 -16.15
CA GLU A 179 -3.59 16.22 -16.61
C GLU A 179 -3.08 17.62 -16.23
N ASN A 180 -3.08 18.53 -17.21
CA ASN A 180 -2.68 19.93 -17.01
C ASN A 180 -3.89 20.86 -17.19
N GLY A 181 -3.94 21.93 -16.38
CA GLY A 181 -4.93 23.00 -16.51
C GLY A 181 -6.16 22.85 -15.59
N ASP A 182 -7.20 23.64 -15.87
CA ASP A 182 -8.40 23.80 -15.04
C ASP A 182 -9.49 22.76 -15.34
N ARG A 183 -9.11 21.59 -15.87
CA ARG A 183 -10.04 20.51 -16.24
C ARG A 183 -10.67 19.89 -15.00
N SER A 184 -11.96 19.56 -15.10
CA SER A 184 -12.67 18.88 -14.01
C SER A 184 -12.54 17.36 -14.12
N VAL A 185 -12.74 16.66 -13.00
CA VAL A 185 -12.82 15.19 -12.97
C VAL A 185 -13.95 14.68 -13.86
N ALA A 186 -15.07 15.40 -13.97
CA ALA A 186 -16.16 15.03 -14.86
C ALA A 186 -15.73 15.04 -16.33
N ASP A 187 -14.93 16.03 -16.74
CA ASP A 187 -14.39 16.10 -18.11
C ASP A 187 -13.45 14.93 -18.38
N ALA A 188 -12.54 14.64 -17.46
CA ALA A 188 -11.61 13.52 -17.60
C ALA A 188 -12.33 12.15 -17.68
N LEU A 189 -13.43 11.98 -16.94
CA LEU A 189 -14.25 10.76 -17.01
C LEU A 189 -15.00 10.63 -18.34
N ASN A 190 -15.44 11.74 -18.93
CA ASN A 190 -16.04 11.72 -20.27
C ASN A 190 -15.00 11.24 -21.31
N ASP A 191 -13.77 11.75 -21.23
CA ASP A 191 -12.67 11.31 -22.11
C ASP A 191 -12.37 9.82 -21.92
N LEU A 192 -12.33 9.33 -20.68
CA LEU A 192 -12.19 7.89 -20.40
C LEU A 192 -13.35 7.07 -20.98
N GLY A 193 -14.55 7.62 -21.00
CA GLY A 193 -15.69 7.06 -21.72
C GLY A 193 -15.40 6.94 -23.21
N ASP A 194 -14.94 8.01 -23.85
CA ASP A 194 -14.61 7.98 -25.28
C ASP A 194 -13.46 7.00 -25.60
N ILE A 195 -12.47 6.88 -24.70
CA ILE A 195 -11.30 6.01 -24.85
C ILE A 195 -11.69 4.54 -24.67
N TYR A 196 -12.30 4.18 -23.52
CA TYR A 196 -12.54 2.78 -23.14
C TYR A 196 -13.90 2.24 -23.61
N ALA A 197 -14.86 3.10 -23.95
CA ALA A 197 -16.18 2.74 -24.48
C ALA A 197 -16.40 3.14 -25.96
N GLY A 198 -15.31 3.44 -26.69
CA GLY A 198 -15.35 3.69 -28.13
C GLY A 198 -15.56 2.42 -28.95
N SER A 199 -14.91 2.34 -30.12
CA SER A 199 -14.99 1.18 -31.03
C SER A 199 -13.98 0.07 -30.73
N ILE A 200 -13.19 0.21 -29.65
CA ILE A 200 -12.19 -0.75 -29.20
C ILE A 200 -12.49 -1.07 -27.73
N GLY A 201 -12.67 -2.35 -27.40
CA GLY A 201 -12.76 -2.82 -26.02
C GLY A 201 -11.39 -3.25 -25.50
N TYR A 202 -10.92 -2.63 -24.43
CA TYR A 202 -9.66 -2.99 -23.79
C TYR A 202 -9.89 -3.89 -22.57
N GLU A 203 -9.17 -5.01 -22.53
CA GLU A 203 -9.21 -5.95 -21.40
C GLU A 203 -7.79 -6.44 -21.12
N PHE A 204 -7.10 -5.79 -20.18
CA PHE A 204 -5.74 -6.14 -19.80
C PHE A 204 -5.46 -6.03 -18.29
N GLU A 205 -6.46 -5.67 -17.48
CA GLU A 205 -6.34 -5.58 -16.01
C GLU A 205 -6.08 -6.93 -15.34
N HIS A 206 -6.36 -8.04 -16.03
CA HIS A 206 -6.07 -9.39 -15.55
C HIS A 206 -4.59 -9.78 -15.65
N LEU A 207 -3.72 -8.89 -16.16
CA LEU A 207 -2.28 -9.14 -16.25
C LEU A 207 -1.61 -8.94 -14.88
N ASP A 208 -0.79 -9.90 -14.46
CA ASP A 208 -0.07 -9.84 -13.17
C ASP A 208 1.05 -8.78 -13.14
N ASP A 209 1.58 -8.40 -14.30
CA ASP A 209 2.72 -7.49 -14.43
C ASP A 209 2.27 -6.03 -14.44
N HIS A 210 2.25 -5.40 -13.26
CA HIS A 210 1.84 -4.00 -13.08
C HIS A 210 2.62 -3.02 -13.96
N VAL A 211 3.91 -3.29 -14.26
CA VAL A 211 4.71 -2.39 -15.12
C VAL A 211 4.15 -2.39 -16.56
N LYS A 212 3.66 -3.54 -17.02
CA LYS A 212 3.00 -3.65 -18.33
C LYS A 212 1.60 -3.03 -18.32
N VAL A 213 0.83 -3.21 -17.25
CA VAL A 213 -0.49 -2.58 -17.10
C VAL A 213 -0.36 -1.06 -17.10
N ASP A 214 0.55 -0.50 -16.30
CA ASP A 214 0.85 0.94 -16.28
C ASP A 214 1.31 1.48 -17.64
N TRP A 215 2.05 0.67 -18.40
CA TRP A 215 2.44 1.04 -19.76
C TRP A 215 1.25 1.04 -20.72
N LEU A 216 0.37 0.04 -20.63
CA LEU A 216 -0.85 -0.06 -21.44
C LEU A 216 -1.80 1.10 -21.17
N TRP A 217 -2.05 1.46 -19.91
CA TRP A 217 -2.82 2.66 -19.56
C TRP A 217 -2.30 3.89 -20.29
N ARG A 218 -0.99 4.15 -20.21
CA ARG A 218 -0.38 5.31 -20.88
C ARG A 218 -0.48 5.24 -22.39
N GLN A 219 -0.39 4.07 -23.02
CA GLN A 219 -0.56 3.96 -24.47
C GLN A 219 -2.00 4.21 -24.90
N VAL A 220 -2.95 3.60 -24.19
CA VAL A 220 -4.38 3.67 -24.49
C VAL A 220 -4.91 5.08 -24.26
N GLU A 221 -4.62 5.67 -23.10
CA GLU A 221 -5.12 6.99 -22.72
C GLU A 221 -4.44 8.12 -23.51
N ALA A 222 -3.22 7.92 -24.01
CA ALA A 222 -2.58 8.86 -24.94
C ALA A 222 -2.99 8.65 -26.41
N GLY A 223 -3.70 7.56 -26.74
CA GLY A 223 -4.09 7.21 -28.10
C GLY A 223 -2.92 6.92 -29.06
N ASN A 224 -1.73 6.57 -28.53
CA ASN A 224 -0.50 6.44 -29.32
C ASN A 224 -0.53 5.30 -30.35
N HIS A 225 -1.38 4.30 -30.14
CA HIS A 225 -1.57 3.15 -31.02
C HIS A 225 -2.56 3.41 -32.15
N LEU A 226 -3.32 4.52 -32.09
CA LEU A 226 -4.29 4.87 -33.12
C LEU A 226 -3.58 5.48 -34.35
N PRO A 227 -4.01 5.13 -35.58
CA PRO A 227 -3.44 5.73 -36.77
C PRO A 227 -3.75 7.22 -36.81
N LYS A 228 -2.72 8.05 -37.03
CA LYS A 228 -2.91 9.48 -37.27
C LYS A 228 -3.68 9.65 -38.57
N GLN A 229 -4.92 10.12 -38.49
CA GLN A 229 -5.69 10.47 -39.67
C GLN A 229 -5.05 11.72 -40.28
N SER A 230 -4.48 11.60 -41.48
CA SER A 230 -4.04 12.77 -42.24
C SER A 230 -5.30 13.48 -42.72
N ALA A 231 -5.49 14.74 -42.31
CA ALA A 231 -6.59 15.56 -42.81
C ALA A 231 -6.51 15.61 -44.35
N ALA A 232 -7.57 15.15 -45.02
CA ALA A 232 -7.74 15.16 -46.46
C ALA A 232 -8.39 16.45 -46.93
#